data_AF-A0A2E2U8R3-F1
#
_entry.id   AF-A0A2E2U8R3-F1
#
_cell.length_a   1.000
_cell.length_b   1.000
_cell.length_c   1.000
_cell.angle_alpha   90.00
_cell.angle_beta   90.00
_cell.angle_gamma   90.00
#
_symmetry.space_group_name_H-M   'P 1'
#
loop_
_entity.id
_entity.type
_entity.pdbx_description
1 polymer ?
#
loop_
_entity_poly.entity_id
_entity_poly.type
_entity_poly.pdbx_seq_one_letter_code
_entity_poly.pdbx_strand_id
1 'polypeptide(L)'
;MQLQLRGKASGKTQIFDLEAKDLEKSVLDFLRERGTPMASSCNGRQQCNKCLFNTNKLGCATTIAELSHEKPPLYIEIDYL
;
A
#
# COMPACT_ATOMS: atom_id res chain seq x y z
N MET A 1 0.01 -14.81 3.94
CA MET A 1 0.07 -14.22 2.58
C MET A 1 1.13 -13.14 2.59
N GLN A 2 1.84 -12.89 1.49
CA GLN A 2 2.95 -11.92 1.46
C GLN A 2 2.62 -10.74 0.54
N LEU A 3 2.93 -9.54 1.02
CA LEU A 3 2.82 -8.28 0.29
C LEU A 3 4.23 -7.79 -0.04
N GLN A 4 4.50 -7.61 -1.32
CA GLN A 4 5.74 -7.06 -1.84
C GLN A 4 5.52 -5.59 -2.21
N LEU A 5 6.17 -4.71 -1.47
CA LEU A 5 6.20 -3.28 -1.73
C LEU A 5 7.47 -2.93 -2.50
N ARG A 6 7.34 -2.31 -3.67
CA ARG A 6 8.45 -1.86 -4.50
C ARG A 6 8.43 -0.34 -4.63
N GLY A 7 9.53 0.31 -4.26
CA GLY A 7 9.75 1.72 -4.55
C GLY A 7 10.30 1.91 -5.96
N LYS A 8 9.61 2.65 -6.83
CA LYS A 8 10.08 2.91 -8.20
C LYS A 8 11.33 3.80 -8.23
N ALA A 9 11.40 4.83 -7.38
CA ALA A 9 12.55 5.73 -7.33
C ALA A 9 13.82 5.09 -6.75
N SER A 10 13.69 4.30 -5.66
CA SER A 10 14.85 3.69 -4.99
C SER A 10 15.18 2.27 -5.49
N GLY A 11 14.27 1.64 -6.23
CA GLY A 11 14.39 0.24 -6.64
C GLY A 11 14.34 -0.76 -5.47
N LYS A 12 14.08 -0.29 -4.24
CA LYS A 12 14.01 -1.13 -3.04
C LYS A 12 12.71 -1.91 -3.01
N THR A 13 12.81 -3.17 -2.59
CA THR A 13 11.66 -4.04 -2.34
C THR A 13 11.62 -4.40 -0.86
N GLN A 14 10.47 -4.20 -0.22
CA GLN A 14 10.17 -4.67 1.12
C GLN A 14 9.09 -5.73 1.06
N ILE A 15 9.21 -6.76 1.89
CA ILE A 15 8.24 -7.85 1.97
C ILE A 15 7.61 -7.80 3.35
N PHE A 16 6.29 -7.78 3.39
CA PHE A 16 5.50 -7.82 4.61
C PHE A 16 4.66 -9.09 4.65
N ASP A 17 4.70 -9.79 5.78
CA ASP A 17 3.76 -10.86 6.06
C ASP A 17 2.42 -10.27 6.51
N LEU A 18 1.35 -10.66 5.80
CA LEU A 18 -0.02 -10.23 6.10
C LEU A 18 -0.67 -11.16 7.10
N GLU A 19 -1.22 -10.58 8.16
CA GLU A 19 -2.07 -11.25 9.13
C GLU A 19 -3.55 -11.03 8.80
N ALA A 20 -4.46 -11.87 9.32
CA ALA A 20 -5.89 -11.73 9.08
C ALA A 20 -6.45 -10.35 9.48
N LYS A 21 -5.90 -9.76 10.55
CA LYS A 21 -6.25 -8.41 11.04
C LYS A 21 -5.82 -7.28 10.10
N ASP A 22 -4.89 -7.53 9.19
CA ASP A 22 -4.40 -6.52 8.26
C ASP A 22 -5.32 -6.40 7.03
N LEU A 23 -6.16 -7.40 6.77
CA LEU A 23 -7.08 -7.42 5.63
C LEU A 23 -8.10 -6.27 5.67
N GLU A 24 -8.55 -5.88 6.86
CA GLU A 24 -9.52 -4.80 7.06
C GLU A 24 -8.89 -3.40 6.97
N LYS A 25 -7.56 -3.30 6.96
CA LYS A 25 -6.85 -2.02 6.91
C LYS A 25 -6.75 -1.48 5.49
N SER A 26 -6.73 -0.17 5.36
CA SER A 26 -6.33 0.49 4.12
C SER A 26 -4.84 0.23 3.85
N VAL A 27 -4.44 0.21 2.57
CA VAL A 27 -3.02 0.12 2.18
C VAL A 27 -2.21 1.23 2.84
N LEU A 28 -2.76 2.44 2.90
CA LEU A 28 -2.09 3.58 3.55
C LEU A 28 -1.85 3.31 5.04
N ASP A 29 -2.86 2.86 5.77
CA ASP A 29 -2.73 2.63 7.22
C ASP A 29 -1.79 1.46 7.52
N PHE A 30 -1.90 0.38 6.73
CA PHE A 30 -0.98 -0.76 6.82
C PHE A 30 0.48 -0.33 6.63
N LEU A 31 0.77 0.45 5.58
CA LEU A 31 2.12 0.93 5.31
C LEU A 31 2.62 1.90 6.39
N ARG A 32 1.75 2.78 6.91
CA ARG A 32 2.10 3.71 8.00
C ARG A 32 2.45 2.98 9.29
N GLU A 33 1.69 1.96 9.68
CA GLU A 33 1.98 1.15 10.87
C GLU A 33 3.32 0.41 10.76
N ARG A 34 3.70 0.01 9.54
CA ARG A 34 4.99 -0.62 9.25
C ARG A 34 6.12 0.40 9.01
N GLY A 35 5.88 1.69 9.28
CA GLY A 35 6.88 2.75 9.15
C GLY A 35 7.28 3.08 7.71
N THR A 36 6.48 2.66 6.73
CA THR A 36 6.74 2.98 5.32
C THR A 36 6.11 4.34 4.97
N PRO A 37 6.91 5.32 4.52
CA PRO A 37 6.38 6.61 4.11
C PRO A 37 5.57 6.46 2.81
N MET A 38 4.30 6.84 2.86
CA MET A 38 3.44 6.98 1.69
C MET A 38 2.88 8.40 1.66
N ALA A 39 2.91 9.05 0.50
CA ALA A 39 2.46 10.42 0.38
C ALA A 39 0.95 10.54 0.69
N SER A 40 0.60 11.25 1.76
CA SER A 40 -0.79 11.51 2.13
C SER A 40 -0.90 12.92 2.73
N SER A 41 -1.30 13.90 1.92
CA SER A 41 -1.56 15.27 2.40
C SER A 41 -2.99 15.47 2.92
N CYS A 42 -3.84 14.45 2.83
CA CYS A 42 -5.25 14.51 3.21
C CYS A 42 -5.62 13.57 4.36
N ASN A 43 -4.64 13.06 5.12
CA ASN A 43 -4.85 12.13 6.23
C ASN A 43 -5.75 10.93 5.84
N GLY A 44 -5.59 10.42 4.62
CA GLY A 44 -6.38 9.29 4.14
C GLY A 44 -7.81 9.60 3.69
N ARG A 45 -8.24 10.87 3.65
CA ARG A 45 -9.60 11.28 3.23
C ARG A 45 -9.86 11.24 1.71
N GLN A 46 -8.98 10.63 0.92
CA GLN A 46 -9.13 10.45 -0.54
C GLN A 46 -9.25 11.75 -1.38
N GLN A 47 -9.10 12.94 -0.78
CA GLN A 47 -9.26 14.23 -1.47
C GLN A 47 -7.98 14.74 -2.13
N CYS A 48 -6.81 14.26 -1.70
CA CYS A 48 -5.52 14.76 -2.15
C CYS A 48 -4.95 14.01 -3.36
N ASN A 49 -5.44 12.80 -3.66
CA ASN A 49 -4.93 11.94 -4.74
C ASN A 49 -3.41 11.70 -4.71
N LYS A 50 -2.79 11.74 -3.52
CA LYS A 50 -1.34 11.54 -3.35
C LYS A 50 -0.96 10.15 -2.89
N CYS A 51 -1.90 9.42 -2.29
CA CYS A 51 -1.69 8.06 -1.76
C CYS A 51 -1.69 7.03 -2.91
N LEU A 52 -1.12 7.35 -4.07
CA LEU A 52 -1.19 6.52 -5.26
C LEU A 52 -0.23 5.33 -5.17
N PHE A 53 -0.70 4.17 -5.63
CA PHE A 53 0.09 2.97 -5.83
C PHE A 53 -0.38 2.25 -7.10
N ASN A 54 0.47 1.40 -7.67
CA ASN A 54 0.20 0.68 -8.92
C ASN A 54 -0.34 1.62 -10.02
N THR A 55 0.32 2.77 -10.17
CA THR A 55 0.08 3.79 -11.20
C THR A 55 -1.20 4.61 -11.05
N ASN A 56 -2.32 4.06 -10.54
CA ASN A 56 -3.59 4.80 -10.43
C ASN A 56 -4.53 4.37 -9.29
N LYS A 57 -4.14 3.45 -8.40
CA LYS A 57 -4.98 3.04 -7.26
C LYS A 57 -4.67 3.92 -6.04
N LEU A 58 -5.69 4.31 -5.27
CA LEU A 58 -5.52 5.12 -4.06
C LEU A 58 -5.40 4.22 -2.84
N GLY A 59 -4.23 4.20 -2.18
CA GLY A 59 -3.96 3.36 -1.01
C GLY A 59 -4.77 3.74 0.22
N CYS A 60 -5.30 4.95 0.24
CA CYS A 60 -6.26 5.42 1.22
C CYS A 60 -7.72 5.09 0.89
N ALA A 61 -7.99 4.51 -0.28
CA ALA A 61 -9.30 4.00 -0.67
C ALA A 61 -9.35 2.49 -0.80
N THR A 62 -8.20 1.85 -1.01
CA THR A 62 -8.09 0.40 -1.19
C THR A 62 -7.64 -0.27 0.10
N THR A 63 -8.34 -1.32 0.49
CA THR A 63 -8.02 -2.22 1.60
C THR A 63 -7.10 -3.35 1.16
N ILE A 64 -6.40 -3.96 2.12
CA ILE A 64 -5.57 -5.14 1.84
C ILE A 64 -6.44 -6.33 1.40
N ALA A 65 -7.66 -6.46 1.93
CA ALA A 65 -8.63 -7.46 1.49
C ALA A 65 -8.96 -7.32 0.00
N GLU A 66 -9.26 -6.11 -0.47
CA GLU A 66 -9.55 -5.86 -1.89
C GLU A 66 -8.37 -6.22 -2.80
N LEU A 67 -7.14 -5.99 -2.32
CA LEU A 67 -5.95 -6.43 -3.02
C LEU A 67 -5.84 -7.95 -3.06
N SER A 68 -6.19 -8.65 -1.98
CA SER A 68 -6.07 -10.12 -1.85
C SER A 68 -6.86 -10.93 -2.89
N HIS A 69 -7.78 -10.30 -3.64
CA HIS A 69 -8.44 -10.91 -4.79
C HIS A 69 -7.54 -11.00 -6.04
N GLU A 70 -6.42 -10.26 -6.09
CA GLU A 70 -5.40 -10.35 -7.13
C GLU A 70 -4.43 -11.51 -6.82
N LYS A 71 -3.93 -12.19 -7.87
CA LYS A 71 -3.09 -13.40 -7.73
C LYS A 71 -1.87 -13.12 -6.82
N PRO A 72 -1.53 -14.02 -5.88
CA PRO A 72 -0.36 -13.86 -5.02
C PRO A 72 0.96 -14.04 -5.80
N PRO A 73 2.06 -13.38 -5.37
CA PRO A 73 2.11 -12.45 -4.24
C PRO A 73 1.52 -11.07 -4.58
N LEU A 74 1.07 -10.37 -3.55
CA LEU A 74 0.47 -9.04 -3.69
C LEU A 74 1.56 -8.01 -3.98
N TYR A 75 1.46 -7.33 -5.12
CA TYR A 75 2.44 -6.31 -5.51
C TYR A 75 1.88 -4.91 -5.33
N ILE A 76 2.60 -4.08 -4.58
CA ILE A 76 2.34 -2.65 -4.45
C ILE A 76 3.57 -1.89 -4.93
N GLU A 77 3.42 -1.08 -5.96
CA GLU A 77 4.44 -0.15 -6.43
C GLU A 77 4.09 1.26 -6.00
N ILE A 78 5.01 1.94 -5.34
CA ILE A 78 4.90 3.36 -4.98
C ILE A 78 6.06 4.15 -5.60
N ASP A 79 5.81 5.42 -5.93
CA ASP A 79 6.83 6.23 -6.61
C ASP A 79 8.04 6.52 -5.72
N TYR A 80 7.82 6.74 -4.42
CA TYR A 80 8.87 7.11 -3.47
C TYR A 80 8.90 6.14 -2.28
N LEU A 81 10.05 5.48 -2.09
CA LEU A 81 10.38 4.67 -0.92
C LEU A 81 11.82 4.92 -0.49
#